data_AF-A0A1I4F852-F1
#
_entry.id   AF-A0A1I4F852-F1
#
_cell.length_a   1.000
_cell.length_b   1.000
_cell.length_c   1.000
_cell.angle_alpha   90.00
_cell.angle_beta   90.00
_cell.angle_gamma   90.00
#
_symmetry.space_group_name_H-M   'P 1'
#
loop_
_entity.id
_entity.type
_entity.pdbx_description
1 polymer ?
#
loop_
_entity_poly.entity_id
_entity_poly.type
_entity_poly.pdbx_seq_one_letter_code
_entity_poly.pdbx_strand_id
1 'polypeptide(L)'
;MDPKTTRGYRNRNPGNIEHVPANKWQGLADPPSDGRFCRFTSHEFGIRALAALLVTHQDRHKLRTPRAIIERWAPKVENDT
;
A
#
# COMPACT_ATOMS: atom_id res chain seq x y z
N MET A 1 4.92 12.11 17.73
CA MET A 1 5.70 11.84 16.49
C MET A 1 5.12 12.68 15.36
N ASP A 2 5.96 13.31 14.54
CA ASP A 2 5.50 13.97 13.32
C ASP A 2 5.22 12.90 12.23
N PRO A 3 3.98 12.77 11.73
CA PRO A 3 3.64 11.78 10.69
C PRO A 3 4.47 11.93 9.41
N LYS A 4 5.03 13.12 9.14
CA LYS A 4 5.90 13.36 7.98
C LYS A 4 7.22 12.60 8.02
N THR A 5 7.64 12.17 9.20
CA THR A 5 8.86 11.37 9.39
C THR A 5 8.65 9.89 9.03
N THR A 6 7.40 9.43 8.98
CA THR A 6 7.08 8.03 8.67
C THR A 6 7.43 7.68 7.22
N ARG A 7 7.83 6.41 6.99
CA ARG A 7 8.12 5.91 5.63
C ARG A 7 6.92 6.05 4.70
N GLY A 8 5.71 5.80 5.20
CA GLY A 8 4.48 5.92 4.40
C GLY A 8 4.29 7.33 3.84
N TYR A 9 4.58 8.36 4.65
CA TYR A 9 4.54 9.74 4.18
C TYR A 9 5.68 10.06 3.21
N ARG A 10 6.93 9.70 3.55
CA ARG A 10 8.11 9.95 2.69
C ARG A 10 8.00 9.28 1.32
N ASN A 11 7.49 8.05 1.29
CA ASN A 11 7.29 7.29 0.05
C ASN A 11 5.97 7.62 -0.65
N ARG A 12 5.14 8.48 -0.04
CA ARG A 12 3.79 8.80 -0.50
C ARG A 12 2.94 7.54 -0.73
N ASN A 13 3.17 6.54 0.11
CA ASN A 13 2.64 5.18 0.04
C ASN A 13 1.91 4.84 1.35
N PRO A 14 0.68 5.35 1.54
CA PRO A 14 -0.08 5.14 2.77
C PRO A 14 -0.47 3.68 3.00
N GLY A 15 -0.50 2.87 1.94
CA GLY A 15 -0.82 1.45 2.03
C GLY A 15 0.36 0.55 2.43
N ASN A 16 1.59 1.07 2.54
CA ASN A 16 2.80 0.23 2.59
C ASN A 16 2.82 -0.81 1.46
N ILE A 17 2.42 -0.41 0.26
CA ILE A 17 2.37 -1.30 -0.91
C ILE A 17 3.80 -1.74 -1.25
N GLU A 18 4.00 -3.05 -1.31
CA GLU A 18 5.28 -3.66 -1.70
C GLU A 18 5.55 -3.48 -3.18
N HIS A 19 6.82 -3.22 -3.52
CA HIS A 19 7.25 -3.07 -4.90
C HIS A 19 7.52 -4.44 -5.52
N VAL A 20 6.64 -4.82 -6.45
CA VAL A 20 6.81 -6.00 -7.29
C VAL A 20 7.04 -5.49 -8.73
N PRO A 21 8.14 -5.85 -9.41
CA PRO A 21 8.46 -5.35 -10.75
C PRO A 21 7.36 -5.59 -11.80
N ALA A 22 6.52 -6.62 -11.61
CA ALA A 22 5.36 -6.92 -12.45
C ALA A 22 4.20 -5.93 -12.27
N ASN A 23 4.09 -5.27 -11.12
CA ASN A 23 3.03 -4.31 -10.82
C ASN A 23 3.46 -2.90 -11.24
N LYS A 24 3.06 -2.48 -12.45
CA LYS A 24 3.36 -1.15 -12.99
C LYS A 24 2.36 -0.11 -12.50
N TRP A 25 2.45 0.27 -11.23
CA TRP A 25 1.61 1.32 -10.68
C TRP A 25 1.87 2.66 -11.40
N GLN A 26 0.81 3.38 -11.78
CA GLN A 26 0.97 4.74 -12.31
C GLN A 26 1.50 5.67 -11.21
N GLY A 27 2.43 6.54 -11.59
CA GLY A 27 3.04 7.52 -10.69
C GLY A 27 4.13 6.95 -9.79
N LEU A 28 4.71 5.79 -10.11
CA LEU A 28 5.95 5.34 -9.46
C LEU A 28 7.05 6.39 -9.68
N ALA A 29 7.79 6.67 -8.63
CA ALA A 29 8.95 7.54 -8.68
C ALA A 29 10.14 6.85 -9.37
N ASP A 30 11.21 7.60 -9.60
CA ASP A 30 12.52 7.05 -9.94
C ASP A 30 13.50 7.39 -8.80
N PRO A 31 14.05 6.41 -8.06
CA PRO A 31 13.76 4.97 -8.16
C PRO A 31 12.35 4.60 -7.66
N PRO A 32 11.73 3.52 -8.19
CA PRO A 32 10.33 3.16 -7.91
C PRO A 32 10.11 2.52 -6.54
N SER A 33 11.18 2.18 -5.81
CA SER A 33 11.10 1.63 -4.46
C SER A 33 12.16 2.21 -3.53
N ASP A 34 11.90 2.06 -2.24
CA ASP A 34 12.87 2.25 -1.14
C ASP A 34 13.17 0.86 -0.55
N GLY A 35 13.79 0.00 -1.37
CA GLY A 35 13.93 -1.43 -1.06
C GLY A 35 12.62 -2.19 -1.29
N ARG A 36 11.92 -2.54 -0.21
CA ARG A 36 10.71 -3.40 -0.25
C ARG A 36 9.45 -2.67 -0.73
N PHE A 37 9.32 -1.37 -0.48
CA PHE A 37 8.06 -0.64 -0.67
C PHE A 37 8.12 0.32 -1.85
N CYS A 38 6.99 0.47 -2.56
CA CYS A 38 6.83 1.43 -3.63
C CYS A 38 7.07 2.88 -3.15
N ARG A 39 7.64 3.71 -4.03
CA ARG A 39 7.68 5.17 -3.92
C ARG A 39 6.85 5.80 -5.02
N PHE A 40 6.04 6.79 -4.66
CA PHE A 40 5.20 7.52 -5.60
C PHE A 40 5.65 8.97 -5.77
N THR A 41 5.44 9.52 -6.95
CA THR A 41 5.73 10.93 -7.28
C THR A 41 4.79 11.90 -6.58
N SER A 42 3.62 11.45 -6.12
CA SER A 42 2.66 12.25 -5.37
C SER A 42 1.80 11.36 -4.44
N HIS A 43 1.12 11.96 -3.45
CA HIS A 43 0.28 11.21 -2.49
C HIS A 43 -0.98 10.64 -3.15
N GLU A 44 -1.50 11.33 -4.15
CA GLU A 44 -2.65 10.95 -4.96
C GLU A 44 -2.41 9.59 -5.65
N PHE A 45 -1.20 9.36 -6.15
CA PHE A 45 -0.84 8.08 -6.77
C PHE A 45 -0.78 6.93 -5.76
N GLY A 46 -0.28 7.17 -4.55
CA GLY A 46 -0.28 6.16 -3.49
C GLY A 46 -1.68 5.82 -2.98
N ILE A 47 -2.54 6.83 -2.82
CA ILE A 47 -3.95 6.64 -2.45
C ILE A 47 -4.69 5.87 -3.55
N ARG A 48 -4.48 6.24 -4.83
CA ARG A 48 -5.06 5.54 -5.98
C ARG A 48 -4.64 4.08 -6.04
N ALA A 49 -3.36 3.78 -5.81
CA ALA A 49 -2.85 2.42 -5.78
C ALA A 49 -3.49 1.60 -4.64
N LEU A 50 -3.62 2.20 -3.45
CA LEU A 50 -4.32 1.56 -2.32
C LEU A 50 -5.78 1.28 -2.65
N ALA A 51 -6.50 2.25 -3.22
CA ALA A 51 -7.90 2.08 -3.61
C ALA A 51 -8.08 0.96 -4.65
N ALA A 52 -7.26 0.94 -5.71
CA ALA A 52 -7.30 -0.10 -6.74
C ALA A 52 -7.06 -1.50 -6.15
N LEU A 53 -6.16 -1.58 -5.18
CA LEU A 53 -5.88 -2.83 -4.50
C LEU A 53 -7.05 -3.27 -3.62
N LEU A 54 -7.69 -2.36 -2.87
CA LEU A 54 -8.84 -2.68 -2.02
C LEU A 54 -10.02 -3.16 -2.87
N VAL A 55 -10.28 -2.51 -4.01
CA VAL A 55 -11.28 -2.95 -5.00
C VAL A 55 -10.94 -4.34 -5.53
N THR A 56 -9.68 -4.60 -5.87
CA THR A 56 -9.24 -5.94 -6.31
C THR A 56 -9.48 -7.00 -5.24
N HIS A 57 -9.25 -6.69 -3.96
CA HIS A 57 -9.52 -7.60 -2.85
C HIS A 57 -11.02 -7.87 -2.69
N GLN A 58 -11.85 -6.83 -2.79
CA GLN A 58 -13.29 -6.95 -2.75
C GLN A 58 -13.80 -7.84 -3.89
N ASP A 59 -13.35 -7.59 -5.12
CA ASP A 59 -13.86 -8.27 -6.31
C ASP A 59 -13.37 -9.72 -6.40
N ARG A 60 -12.07 -9.97 -6.15
CA ARG A 60 -11.47 -11.31 -6.29
C ARG A 60 -11.68 -12.20 -5.07
N HIS A 61 -11.70 -11.63 -3.87
CA HIS A 61 -11.79 -12.41 -2.62
C HIS A 61 -13.15 -12.26 -1.92
N LYS A 62 -14.10 -11.54 -2.53
CA LYS A 62 -15.44 -11.28 -1.97
C LYS A 62 -15.40 -10.67 -0.56
N LEU A 63 -14.32 -9.96 -0.23
CA LEU A 63 -14.14 -9.29 1.06
C LEU A 63 -14.96 -8.01 1.07
N ARG A 64 -16.18 -8.10 1.61
CA ARG A 64 -17.18 -7.03 1.59
C ARG A 64 -17.26 -6.20 2.87
N THR A 65 -16.40 -6.48 3.84
CA THR A 65 -16.37 -5.75 5.11
C THR A 65 -14.98 -5.16 5.36
N PRO A 66 -14.90 -3.98 5.98
CA PRO A 66 -13.61 -3.41 6.40
C PRO A 66 -12.80 -4.40 7.26
N ARG A 67 -13.46 -5.16 8.14
CA ARG A 67 -12.84 -6.22 8.97
C ARG A 67 -12.15 -7.28 8.11
N ALA A 68 -12.86 -7.84 7.12
CA ALA A 68 -12.31 -8.91 6.29
C ALA A 68 -11.15 -8.43 5.40
N ILE A 69 -11.19 -7.16 4.97
CA ILE A 69 -10.09 -6.54 4.23
C ILE A 69 -8.88 -6.33 5.14
N ILE A 70 -9.08 -5.79 6.35
CA ILE A 70 -8.00 -5.58 7.33
C ILE A 70 -7.36 -6.91 7.73
N GLU A 71 -8.13 -7.95 8.02
CA GLU A 71 -7.62 -9.27 8.40
C GLU A 71 -6.73 -9.90 7.33
N ARG A 72 -7.00 -9.65 6.04
CA ARG A 72 -6.13 -10.10 4.95
C ARG A 72 -4.92 -9.19 4.75
N TRP A 73 -5.05 -7.89 5.00
CA TRP A 73 -4.00 -6.91 4.83
C TRP A 73 -2.97 -6.92 5.97
N ALA A 74 -3.41 -7.26 7.18
CA ALA A 74 -2.62 -7.28 8.40
C ALA A 74 -3.05 -8.46 9.29
N PRO A 75 -2.72 -9.71 8.91
CA PRO A 75 -3.05 -10.87 9.73
C PRO A 75 -2.36 -10.77 11.10
N LYS A 76 -3.07 -11.17 12.16
CA LYS A 76 -2.59 -11.07 13.55
C LYS A 76 -1.25 -11.76 13.81
N VAL A 77 -0.88 -12.74 12.99
CA VAL A 77 0.32 -13.58 13.21
C VAL A 77 1.64 -12.90 12.80
N GLU A 78 1.60 -11.75 12.12
CA GLU A 78 2.80 -10.99 11.73
C GLU A 78 3.11 -9.78 12.65
N ASN A 79 2.32 -9.55 13.70
CA ASN A 79 2.58 -8.50 14.68
C ASN A 79 2.88 -9.12 16.06
N ASP A 80 4.06 -9.72 16.20
CA ASP A 80 4.66 -9.82 17.53
C ASP A 80 4.87 -8.37 18.04
N THR A 81 4.19 -8.06 19.14
CA THR A 81 4.27 -6.77 19.84
C THR A 81 5.59 -6.66 20.60
#